data_AF-A0A1G6KTD9-F1
#
_entry.id   AF-A0A1G6KTD9-F1
#
_cell.length_a   1.000
_cell.length_b   1.000
_cell.length_c   1.000
_cell.angle_alpha   90.00
_cell.angle_beta   90.00
_cell.angle_gamma   90.00
#
_symmetry.space_group_name_H-M   'P 1'
#
loop_
_entity.id
_entity.type
_entity.pdbx_description
1 polymer ?
#
loop_
_entity_poly.entity_id
_entity_poly.type
_entity_poly.pdbx_seq_one_letter_code
_entity_poly.pdbx_strand_id
1 'polypeptide(L)'
;MLNNIFQFVGGILNTIFSPLGGNEYGAISQRFRDYLNQIVTVETTAGTISGQLTAVGTDYIELLSAGVITLVHHESIISIDPQGGAV
;
A
#
# COMPACT_ATOMS: atom_id res chain seq x y z
N MET A 1 -15.96 20.33 22.38
CA MET A 1 -16.66 19.25 21.66
C MET A 1 -15.61 18.56 20.79
N LEU A 2 -15.16 17.35 21.17
CA LEU A 2 -14.14 16.62 20.40
C LEU A 2 -14.82 15.82 19.29
N ASN A 3 -14.32 16.00 18.07
CA ASN A 3 -14.87 15.49 16.83
C ASN A 3 -14.57 13.99 16.71
N ASN A 4 -15.62 13.18 16.54
CA ASN A 4 -15.55 11.74 16.35
C ASN A 4 -14.89 11.39 15.00
N ILE A 5 -13.58 11.11 14.98
CA ILE A 5 -12.87 10.55 13.82
C ILE A 5 -12.18 9.24 14.23
N PHE A 6 -12.95 8.30 14.78
CA PHE A 6 -12.48 6.93 15.04
C PHE A 6 -13.58 5.89 14.80
N GLN A 7 -14.32 6.01 13.68
CA GLN A 7 -15.29 4.99 13.25
C GLN A 7 -14.92 4.27 11.95
N PHE A 8 -13.62 4.23 11.61
CA PHE A 8 -13.15 3.52 10.41
C PHE A 8 -12.05 2.48 10.68
N VAL A 9 -11.87 2.05 11.93
CA VAL A 9 -10.81 1.10 12.31
C VAL A 9 -11.32 -0.34 12.51
N GLY A 10 -12.64 -0.59 12.39
CA GLY A 10 -13.21 -1.93 12.64
C GLY A 10 -13.49 -2.80 11.40
N GLY A 11 -13.57 -2.21 10.20
CA GLY A 11 -14.17 -2.89 9.04
C GLY A 11 -13.21 -3.33 7.94
N ILE A 12 -12.18 -2.52 7.63
CA ILE A 12 -11.30 -2.80 6.48
C ILE A 12 -10.10 -3.65 6.86
N LEU A 13 -9.64 -3.61 8.13
CA LEU A 13 -8.55 -4.48 8.57
C LEU A 13 -9.00 -5.94 8.76
N ASN A 14 -10.27 -6.21 9.08
CA ASN A 14 -10.73 -7.59 9.30
C ASN A 14 -10.98 -8.37 7.99
N THR A 15 -11.27 -7.66 6.88
CA THR A 15 -11.43 -8.28 5.55
C THR A 15 -10.12 -8.38 4.78
N ILE A 16 -9.08 -7.60 5.14
CA ILE A 16 -7.76 -7.66 4.51
C ILE A 16 -6.76 -8.52 5.31
N PHE A 17 -6.91 -8.63 6.64
CA PHE A 17 -5.99 -9.35 7.54
C PHE A 17 -6.69 -10.48 8.33
N SER A 18 -7.52 -11.29 7.66
CA SER A 18 -7.94 -12.57 8.26
C SER A 18 -6.70 -13.47 8.42
N PRO A 19 -6.39 -13.99 9.63
CA PRO A 19 -5.18 -14.77 9.87
C PRO A 19 -5.39 -16.19 9.35
N LEU A 20 -5.07 -16.39 8.06
CA LEU A 20 -4.90 -17.71 7.47
C LEU A 20 -3.40 -17.93 7.34
N GLY A 21 -2.82 -18.66 8.28
CA GLY A 21 -1.38 -18.89 8.43
C GLY A 21 -0.70 -19.58 7.25
N GLY A 22 -0.49 -18.84 6.16
CA GLY A 22 0.28 -19.26 4.99
C GLY A 22 0.55 -18.10 4.04
N ASN A 23 1.83 -17.77 3.83
CA ASN A 23 2.34 -16.91 2.75
C ASN A 23 1.65 -15.53 2.56
N GLU A 24 1.40 -14.81 3.65
CA GLU A 24 0.78 -13.48 3.65
C GLU A 24 1.53 -12.46 2.75
N TYR A 25 2.86 -12.50 2.74
CA TYR A 25 3.69 -11.67 1.86
C TYR A 25 3.44 -11.93 0.37
N GLY A 26 3.15 -13.18 -0.01
CA GLY A 26 2.86 -13.54 -1.39
C GLY A 26 1.53 -12.96 -1.87
N ALA A 27 0.51 -12.99 -1.01
CA ALA A 27 -0.81 -12.43 -1.30
C ALA A 27 -0.80 -10.89 -1.38
N ILE A 28 -0.04 -10.22 -0.51
CA ILE A 28 0.14 -8.76 -0.53
C ILE A 28 0.89 -8.34 -1.79
N SER A 29 2.00 -9.03 -2.11
CA SER A 29 2.77 -8.76 -3.34
C SER A 29 1.95 -8.98 -4.61
N GLN A 30 1.01 -9.94 -4.61
CA GLN A 30 0.07 -10.12 -5.72
C GLN A 30 -0.85 -8.91 -5.88
N ARG A 31 -1.42 -8.39 -4.80
CA ARG A 31 -2.30 -7.21 -4.87
C ARG A 31 -1.57 -5.95 -5.32
N PHE A 32 -0.33 -5.73 -4.88
CA PHE A 32 0.45 -4.58 -5.35
C PHE A 32 0.80 -4.68 -6.83
N ARG A 33 0.92 -5.90 -7.38
CA ARG A 33 1.13 -6.07 -8.82
C ARG A 33 -0.03 -5.56 -9.66
N ASP A 34 -1.26 -5.54 -9.13
CA ASP A 34 -2.42 -4.97 -9.82
C ASP A 34 -2.28 -3.45 -10.01
N TYR A 35 -1.44 -2.79 -9.20
CA TYR A 35 -1.17 -1.36 -9.27
C TYR A 35 0.08 -1.00 -10.08
N LEU A 36 0.74 -1.98 -10.73
CA LEU A 36 1.93 -1.72 -11.54
C LEU A 36 1.63 -0.70 -12.64
N ASN A 37 2.56 0.23 -12.83
CA ASN A 37 2.50 1.37 -13.72
C ASN A 37 1.45 2.44 -13.36
N GLN A 38 0.71 2.29 -12.25
CA GLN A 38 -0.21 3.30 -11.75
C GLN A 38 0.51 4.27 -10.82
N ILE A 39 -0.01 5.50 -10.74
CA ILE A 39 0.39 6.43 -9.67
C ILE A 39 -0.28 5.95 -8.39
N VAL A 40 0.50 5.74 -7.34
CA VAL A 40 0.01 5.31 -6.03
C VAL A 40 0.44 6.32 -4.97
N THR A 41 -0.41 6.48 -3.96
CA THR A 41 -0.07 7.16 -2.71
C THR A 41 0.04 6.10 -1.63
N VAL A 42 1.20 6.03 -0.99
CA VAL A 42 1.56 5.03 0.01
C VAL A 42 1.71 5.72 1.35
N GLU A 43 0.92 5.30 2.32
CA GLU A 43 1.08 5.72 3.70
C GLU A 43 2.03 4.75 4.41
N THR A 44 3.08 5.30 5.01
CA THR A 44 4.05 4.52 5.78
C THR A 44 4.14 5.01 7.22
N THR A 45 4.79 4.23 8.09
CA THR A 45 5.10 4.65 9.46
C THR A 45 5.97 5.90 9.55
N ALA A 46 6.69 6.27 8.49
CA ALA A 46 7.53 7.46 8.41
C ALA A 46 6.84 8.66 7.75
N GLY A 47 5.67 8.46 7.13
CA GLY A 47 4.93 9.48 6.38
C GLY A 47 4.39 8.98 5.05
N THR A 48 3.83 9.90 4.26
CA THR A 48 3.17 9.60 2.98
C THR A 48 4.10 9.86 1.80
N ILE A 49 4.10 8.95 0.82
CA ILE A 49 4.90 9.02 -0.40
C ILE A 49 4.00 8.79 -1.61
N SER A 50 4.13 9.60 -2.65
CA SER A 50 3.41 9.41 -3.92
C SER A 50 4.39 9.22 -5.08
N GLY A 51 4.10 8.25 -5.94
CA GLY A 51 4.92 7.95 -7.12
C GLY A 51 4.29 6.88 -8.00
N GLN A 52 4.87 6.66 -9.18
CA GLN A 52 4.49 5.54 -10.05
C GLN A 52 5.03 4.24 -9.48
N LEU A 53 4.18 3.23 -9.28
CA LEU A 53 4.63 1.90 -8.89
C LEU A 53 5.29 1.20 -10.09
N THR A 54 6.61 1.06 -10.08
CA THR A 54 7.39 0.50 -11.20
C THR A 54 7.78 -0.95 -11.00
N ALA A 55 7.92 -1.40 -9.75
CA ALA A 55 8.25 -2.79 -9.43
C ALA A 55 7.64 -3.22 -8.08
N VAL A 56 7.40 -4.52 -7.95
CA VAL A 56 6.99 -5.17 -6.70
C VAL A 56 7.96 -6.32 -6.44
N GLY A 57 8.82 -6.14 -5.44
CA GLY A 57 9.74 -7.15 -4.94
C GLY A 57 9.07 -8.14 -3.99
N THR A 58 9.88 -8.94 -3.31
CA THR A 58 9.40 -9.90 -2.30
C THR A 58 8.93 -9.23 -1.01
N ASP A 59 9.58 -8.13 -0.65
CA ASP A 59 9.47 -7.43 0.63
C ASP A 59 9.44 -5.91 0.48
N TYR A 60 9.36 -5.41 -0.76
CA TYR A 60 9.32 -3.98 -1.07
C TYR A 60 8.52 -3.67 -2.33
N ILE A 61 8.13 -2.41 -2.46
CA ILE A 61 7.67 -1.80 -3.71
C ILE A 61 8.64 -0.70 -4.16
N GLU A 62 8.72 -0.48 -5.47
CA GLU A 62 9.52 0.59 -6.07
C GLU A 62 8.61 1.70 -6.59
N LEU A 63 8.84 2.93 -6.12
CA LEU A 63 8.13 4.12 -6.56
C LEU A 63 9.07 5.05 -7.33
N LEU A 64 8.68 5.40 -8.56
CA LEU A 64 9.34 6.43 -9.36
C LEU A 64 8.58 7.77 -9.23
N SER A 65 9.26 8.82 -8.77
CA SER A 65 8.69 10.16 -8.67
C SER A 65 9.74 11.20 -9.03
N ALA A 66 9.44 12.08 -10.00
CA ALA A 66 10.35 13.12 -10.48
C ALA A 66 11.78 12.63 -10.85
N GLY A 67 11.90 11.41 -11.38
CA GLY A 67 13.19 10.80 -11.75
C GLY A 67 13.97 10.20 -10.59
N VAL A 68 13.41 10.18 -9.37
CA VAL A 68 13.97 9.54 -8.19
C VAL A 68 13.25 8.23 -7.92
N ILE A 69 14.03 7.17 -7.69
CA ILE A 69 13.53 5.85 -7.30
C ILE A 69 13.54 5.76 -5.78
N THR A 70 12.39 5.40 -5.20
CA THR A 70 12.21 5.16 -3.76
C THR A 70 11.77 3.72 -3.53
N LEU A 71 12.50 2.99 -2.69
CA LEU A 71 12.10 1.66 -2.24
C LEU A 71 11.34 1.77 -0.93
N VAL A 72 10.15 1.17 -0.87
CA VAL A 72 9.29 1.15 0.33
C VAL A 72 9.10 -0.29 0.76
N HIS A 73 9.60 -0.65 1.94
CA HIS A 73 9.46 -2.00 2.49
C HIS A 73 8.00 -2.29 2.87
N HIS A 74 7.52 -3.51 2.59
CA HIS A 74 6.15 -3.93 2.91
C HIS A 74 5.81 -3.76 4.39
N GLU A 75 6.77 -3.96 5.29
CA GLU A 75 6.59 -3.82 6.74
C GLU A 75 6.30 -2.39 7.20
N SER A 76 6.67 -1.37 6.40
CA SER A 76 6.40 0.02 6.74
C SER A 76 5.09 0.53 6.17
N ILE A 77 4.47 -0.19 5.24
CA ILE A 77 3.24 0.22 4.54
C ILE A 77 2.03 0.01 5.44
N ILE A 78 1.30 1.10 5.68
CA ILE A 78 0.03 1.12 6.39
C ILE A 78 -1.12 0.99 5.38
N SER A 79 -1.05 1.74 4.28
CA SER A 79 -2.06 1.74 3.22
C SER A 79 -1.47 2.12 1.87
N ILE A 80 -2.14 1.70 0.79
CA ILE A 80 -1.81 2.09 -0.59
C ILE A 80 -3.11 2.47 -1.31
N ASP A 81 -3.09 3.64 -1.95
CA ASP A 81 -4.22 4.17 -2.71
C ASP A 81 -3.79 4.47 -4.16
N PRO A 82 -4.24 3.68 -5.15
CA PRO A 82 -3.96 3.97 -6.55
C PRO A 82 -4.78 5.18 -7.03
N GLN A 83 -4.09 6.21 -7.50
CA GLN A 83 -4.70 7.35 -8.17
C GLN A 83 -5.14 6.96 -9.58
N GLY A 84 -6.27 6.26 -9.66
CA GLY A 84 -7.06 6.09 -10.87
C GLY A 84 -6.59 4.99 -11.81
N GLY A 85 -7.34 3.89 -11.77
CA GLY A 85 -7.48 2.91 -12.85
C GLY A 85 -8.91 2.39 -12.93
N ALA A 86 -9.91 3.26 -12.74
CA ALA A 86 -11.28 2.94 -13.17
C ALA A 86 -11.36 3.17 -14.68
N VAL A 87 -11.13 2.11 -15.44
CA VAL A 87 -11.62 1.95 -16.82
C VAL A 87 -12.41 0.66 -16.92
#